data_AF-A0A7G6KB14-F1
#
_entry.id   AF-A0A7G6KB14-F1
#
_cell.length_a   1.000
_cell.length_b   1.000
_cell.length_c   1.000
_cell.angle_alpha   90.00
_cell.angle_beta   90.00
_cell.angle_gamma   90.00
#
_symmetry.space_group_name_H-M   'P 1'
#
loop_
_entity.id
_entity.type
_entity.pdbx_description
1 polymer ?
#
loop_
_entity_poly.entity_id
_entity_poly.type
_entity_poly.pdbx_seq_one_letter_code
_entity_poly.pdbx_strand_id
1 'polypeptide(L)'
;MEAKECKVQDILTENKKFIIPSYQRPYSWTVDNAEQLIDDIYKSSQSEENEYFIGSMICINKGQNQYEVVDGQQRLTTLSIIVSELKKIIPIQGIKDDLQKRVLPIDVYSDETDEPRLIVRKKEYDLYKYYILQDSKDYKPEKPSDTELVFISNAETIRDYLLRLSVDELKLLAKYILQNVYIVFVQTDDFASSFRHL
;
A
#
# COMPACT_ATOMS: atom_id res chain seq x y z
N MET A 1 5.39 -1.66 -23.86
CA MET A 1 4.45 -1.98 -22.78
C MET A 1 4.62 -3.45 -22.44
N GLU A 2 5.10 -3.73 -21.24
CA GLU A 2 5.31 -5.10 -20.74
C GLU A 2 4.33 -5.30 -19.57
N ALA A 3 3.54 -6.39 -19.61
CA ALA A 3 2.61 -6.76 -18.56
C ALA A 3 3.09 -8.04 -17.88
N LYS A 4 3.18 -8.02 -16.55
CA LYS A 4 3.66 -9.14 -15.75
C LYS A 4 2.85 -9.29 -14.47
N GLU A 5 2.43 -10.51 -14.18
CA GLU A 5 1.87 -10.85 -12.86
C GLU A 5 2.97 -10.76 -11.80
N CYS A 6 2.75 -9.92 -10.80
CA CYS A 6 3.68 -9.68 -9.70
C CYS A 6 2.94 -9.87 -8.38
N LYS A 7 3.52 -10.65 -7.47
CA LYS A 7 3.00 -10.78 -6.11
C LYS A 7 3.24 -9.49 -5.34
N VAL A 8 2.47 -9.21 -4.31
CA VAL A 8 2.66 -8.00 -3.50
C VAL A 8 4.08 -7.94 -2.91
N GLN A 9 4.68 -9.08 -2.55
CA GLN A 9 6.08 -9.11 -2.12
C GLN A 9 7.09 -8.60 -3.17
N ASP A 10 6.75 -8.69 -4.47
CA ASP A 10 7.57 -8.23 -5.59
C ASP A 10 7.27 -6.78 -5.97
N ILE A 11 6.12 -6.27 -5.55
CA ILE A 11 5.72 -4.87 -5.67
C ILE A 11 6.30 -4.09 -4.50
N LEU A 12 5.94 -4.44 -3.28
CA LEU A 12 6.45 -3.87 -2.03
C LEU A 12 7.81 -4.51 -1.68
N THR A 13 8.80 -4.28 -2.53
CA THR A 13 10.15 -4.86 -2.41
C THR A 13 11.20 -3.78 -2.21
N GLU A 14 12.39 -4.18 -1.78
CA GLU A 14 13.49 -3.27 -1.52
C GLU A 14 14.01 -2.54 -2.78
N ASN A 15 13.72 -3.13 -3.94
CA ASN A 15 14.18 -2.68 -5.25
C ASN A 15 13.10 -1.95 -6.06
N LYS A 16 12.02 -1.44 -5.45
CA LYS A 16 11.02 -0.62 -6.14
C LYS A 16 10.51 0.51 -5.27
N LYS A 17 10.34 1.69 -5.87
CA LYS A 17 9.70 2.86 -5.25
C LYS A 17 8.61 3.37 -6.18
N PHE A 18 7.41 3.57 -5.64
CA PHE A 18 6.25 4.06 -6.37
C PHE A 18 5.97 5.51 -6.01
N ILE A 19 5.63 6.31 -7.01
CA ILE A 19 5.36 7.73 -6.85
C ILE A 19 3.99 8.01 -7.45
N ILE A 20 3.09 8.60 -6.67
CA ILE A 20 1.83 9.14 -7.18
C ILE A 20 2.13 10.58 -7.67
N PRO A 21 2.17 10.81 -8.99
CA PRO A 21 2.53 12.12 -9.52
C PRO A 21 1.43 13.15 -9.25
N SER A 22 1.78 14.43 -9.24
CA SER A 22 0.87 15.51 -8.84
C SER A 22 -0.35 15.70 -9.75
N TYR A 23 -0.28 15.26 -11.01
CA TYR A 23 -1.38 15.32 -11.98
C TYR A 23 -2.43 14.22 -11.77
N GLN A 24 -2.15 13.23 -10.91
CA GLN A 24 -3.13 12.22 -10.58
C GLN A 24 -4.18 12.73 -9.60
N ARG A 25 -5.36 12.10 -9.64
CA ARG A 25 -6.45 12.40 -8.70
C ARG A 25 -6.01 12.15 -7.24
N PRO A 26 -6.58 12.84 -6.24
CA PRO A 26 -6.35 12.51 -4.84
C PRO A 26 -6.80 11.07 -4.50
N TYR A 27 -6.33 10.55 -3.37
CA TYR A 27 -6.90 9.32 -2.80
C TYR A 27 -8.38 9.56 -2.43
N SER A 28 -9.26 8.65 -2.83
CA SER A 28 -10.71 8.85 -2.76
C SER A 28 -11.50 7.56 -2.60
N TRP A 29 -10.84 6.42 -2.37
CA TRP A 29 -11.53 5.19 -1.97
C TRP A 29 -12.14 5.39 -0.59
N THR A 30 -13.43 5.12 -0.45
CA THR A 30 -14.14 5.28 0.81
C THR A 30 -13.85 4.12 1.75
N VAL A 31 -14.37 4.21 2.98
CA VAL A 31 -14.31 3.11 3.95
C VAL A 31 -14.92 1.83 3.40
N ASP A 32 -15.99 1.91 2.60
CA ASP A 32 -16.60 0.74 1.96
C ASP A 32 -15.63 0.05 0.99
N ASN A 33 -14.86 0.82 0.22
CA ASN A 33 -13.85 0.25 -0.68
C ASN A 33 -12.68 -0.39 0.10
N ALA A 34 -12.26 0.26 1.18
CA ALA A 34 -11.19 -0.24 2.03
C ALA A 34 -11.59 -1.52 2.75
N GLU A 35 -12.80 -1.56 3.33
CA GLU A 35 -13.37 -2.73 3.98
C GLU A 35 -13.59 -3.86 2.97
N GLN A 36 -14.12 -3.57 1.79
CA GLN A 36 -14.27 -4.58 0.75
C GLN A 36 -12.93 -5.20 0.35
N LEU A 37 -11.89 -4.39 0.12
CA LEU A 37 -10.59 -4.91 -0.27
C LEU A 37 -9.98 -5.83 0.80
N ILE A 38 -9.99 -5.41 2.07
CA ILE A 38 -9.43 -6.25 3.14
C ILE A 38 -10.28 -7.50 3.39
N ASP A 39 -11.60 -7.39 3.28
CA ASP A 39 -12.52 -8.51 3.46
C ASP A 39 -12.39 -9.57 2.36
N ASP A 40 -12.26 -9.15 1.11
CA ASP A 40 -12.05 -10.07 -0.01
C ASP A 40 -10.68 -10.79 0.10
N ILE A 41 -9.61 -10.06 0.44
CA ILE A 41 -8.29 -10.67 0.70
C ILE A 41 -8.38 -11.66 1.86
N TYR A 42 -9.05 -11.27 2.95
CA TYR A 42 -9.20 -12.12 4.11
C TYR A 42 -9.97 -13.40 3.78
N LYS A 43 -11.14 -13.30 3.13
CA LYS A 43 -11.93 -14.46 2.70
C LYS A 43 -11.14 -15.40 1.80
N SER A 44 -10.39 -14.86 0.84
CA SER A 44 -9.53 -15.66 -0.03
C SER A 44 -8.38 -16.32 0.73
N SER A 45 -7.87 -15.69 1.80
CA SER A 45 -6.87 -16.33 2.68
C SER A 45 -7.40 -17.51 3.50
N GLN A 46 -8.73 -17.60 3.67
CA GLN A 46 -9.40 -18.68 4.42
C GLN A 46 -9.92 -19.81 3.51
N SER A 47 -9.93 -19.60 2.20
CA SER A 47 -10.43 -20.59 1.22
C SER A 47 -9.28 -21.45 0.68
N GLU A 48 -9.62 -22.46 -0.14
CA GLU A 48 -8.63 -23.23 -0.91
C GLU A 48 -8.07 -22.44 -2.10
N GLU A 49 -8.45 -21.15 -2.27
CA GLU A 49 -7.94 -20.31 -3.33
C GLU A 49 -6.47 -19.97 -3.10
N ASN A 50 -5.64 -20.42 -4.04
CA ASN A 50 -4.21 -20.23 -3.91
C ASN A 50 -3.77 -18.78 -4.12
N GLU A 51 -4.49 -17.96 -4.89
CA GLU A 51 -4.06 -16.60 -5.23
C GLU A 51 -5.25 -15.64 -5.42
N TYR A 52 -5.08 -14.38 -5.02
CA TYR A 52 -6.11 -13.34 -5.11
C TYR A 52 -5.64 -12.17 -6.00
N PHE A 53 -6.44 -11.86 -7.02
CA PHE A 53 -6.15 -10.78 -7.96
C PHE A 53 -6.76 -9.46 -7.50
N ILE A 54 -5.93 -8.47 -7.22
CA ILE A 54 -6.43 -7.13 -6.86
C ILE A 54 -6.49 -6.17 -8.05
N GLY A 55 -6.30 -6.63 -9.29
CA GLY A 55 -6.37 -5.80 -10.51
C GLY A 55 -5.00 -5.45 -11.11
N SER A 56 -5.00 -4.59 -12.14
CA SER A 56 -3.79 -4.13 -12.84
C SER A 56 -3.18 -2.87 -12.21
N MET A 57 -1.91 -2.60 -12.43
CA MET A 57 -1.26 -1.34 -12.05
C MET A 57 -0.40 -0.88 -13.22
N ILE A 58 -0.66 0.32 -13.72
CA ILE A 58 0.07 0.90 -14.84
C ILE A 58 1.07 1.91 -14.30
N CYS A 59 2.34 1.71 -14.64
CA CYS A 59 3.43 2.57 -14.21
C CYS A 59 4.32 3.01 -15.36
N ILE A 60 4.85 4.23 -15.23
CA ILE A 60 5.95 4.74 -16.06
C ILE A 60 7.26 4.49 -15.31
N ASN A 61 8.19 3.80 -15.94
CA ASN A 61 9.52 3.60 -15.37
C ASN A 61 10.34 4.88 -15.50
N LYS A 62 10.81 5.42 -14.37
CA LYS A 62 11.63 6.65 -14.32
C LYS A 62 13.12 6.37 -14.23
N GLY A 63 13.51 5.10 -14.33
CA GLY A 63 14.85 4.63 -14.03
C GLY A 63 15.09 4.47 -12.52
N GLN A 64 16.25 3.91 -12.17
CA GLN A 64 16.68 3.76 -10.76
C GLN A 64 15.61 3.12 -9.85
N ASN A 65 14.88 2.12 -10.37
CA ASN A 65 13.82 1.43 -9.62
C ASN A 65 12.65 2.32 -9.16
N GLN A 66 12.46 3.48 -9.79
CA GLN A 66 11.34 4.38 -9.51
C GLN A 66 10.25 4.27 -10.57
N TYR A 67 9.00 4.24 -10.11
CA TYR A 67 7.82 4.00 -10.92
C TYR A 67 6.75 5.05 -10.62
N GLU A 68 6.41 5.88 -11.61
CA GLU A 68 5.27 6.79 -11.51
C GLU A 68 3.98 6.01 -11.77
N VAL A 69 3.04 6.05 -10.83
CA VAL A 69 1.76 5.33 -10.93
C VAL A 69 0.79 6.14 -11.81
N VAL A 70 0.36 5.55 -12.92
CA VAL A 70 -0.61 6.12 -13.86
C VAL A 70 -2.02 5.59 -13.61
N ASP A 71 -2.13 4.31 -13.26
CA ASP A 71 -3.39 3.68 -12.85
C ASP A 71 -3.15 2.64 -11.75
N GLY A 72 -4.17 2.37 -10.94
CA GLY A 72 -4.09 1.47 -9.78
C GLY A 72 -3.69 2.15 -8.48
N GLN A 73 -3.54 3.48 -8.46
CA GLN A 73 -3.09 4.22 -7.27
C GLN A 73 -3.96 4.04 -6.03
N GLN A 74 -5.29 3.91 -6.20
CA GLN A 74 -6.23 3.82 -5.09
C GLN A 74 -6.07 2.47 -4.38
N ARG A 75 -5.90 1.42 -5.17
CA ARG A 75 -5.61 0.07 -4.69
C ARG A 75 -4.26 -0.03 -4.01
N LEU A 76 -3.20 0.49 -4.65
CA LEU A 76 -1.87 0.47 -4.08
C LEU A 76 -1.79 1.24 -2.75
N THR A 77 -2.44 2.41 -2.68
CA THR A 77 -2.51 3.21 -1.45
C THR A 77 -3.23 2.44 -0.34
N THR A 78 -4.41 1.91 -0.61
CA THR A 78 -5.19 1.13 0.37
C THR A 78 -4.44 -0.11 0.83
N LEU A 79 -3.83 -0.86 -0.09
CA LEU A 79 -2.99 -2.02 0.24
C LEU A 79 -1.84 -1.62 1.17
N SER A 80 -1.19 -0.49 0.90
CA SER A 80 -0.13 0.00 1.79
C SER A 80 -0.66 0.39 3.18
N ILE A 81 -1.89 0.93 3.28
CA ILE A 81 -2.53 1.22 4.57
C ILE A 81 -2.83 -0.10 5.32
N ILE A 82 -3.36 -1.12 4.62
CA ILE A 82 -3.60 -2.47 5.19
C ILE A 82 -2.30 -3.03 5.78
N VAL A 83 -1.21 -3.02 5.02
CA VAL A 83 0.09 -3.52 5.49
C VAL A 83 0.60 -2.70 6.68
N SER A 84 0.41 -1.37 6.67
CA SER A 84 0.80 -0.50 7.78
C SER A 84 0.04 -0.82 9.07
N GLU A 85 -1.28 -0.96 8.99
CA GLU A 85 -2.11 -1.24 10.17
C GLU A 85 -1.87 -2.67 10.68
N LEU A 86 -1.70 -3.65 9.79
CA LEU A 86 -1.33 -5.02 10.15
C LEU A 86 0.00 -5.08 10.92
N LYS A 87 1.00 -4.30 10.47
CA LYS A 87 2.29 -4.15 11.16
C LYS A 87 2.14 -3.60 12.59
N LYS A 88 1.23 -2.65 12.80
CA LYS A 88 1.05 -1.99 14.11
C LYS A 88 0.46 -2.93 15.16
N ILE A 89 -0.42 -3.83 14.74
CA ILE A 89 -1.18 -4.70 15.65
C ILE A 89 -0.54 -6.09 15.84
N ILE A 90 0.23 -6.59 14.87
CA ILE A 90 0.76 -7.96 14.95
C ILE A 90 1.83 -8.05 16.06
N PRO A 91 1.68 -8.95 17.04
CA PRO A 91 2.59 -8.99 18.19
C PRO A 91 3.92 -9.72 17.89
N ILE A 92 4.09 -10.25 16.67
CA ILE A 92 5.25 -11.06 16.28
C ILE A 92 6.30 -10.15 15.66
N GLN A 93 7.39 -9.87 16.39
CA GLN A 93 8.43 -8.92 15.99
C GLN A 93 9.00 -9.21 14.59
N GLY A 94 9.31 -10.46 14.27
CA GLY A 94 9.85 -10.81 12.94
C GLY A 94 8.90 -10.50 11.77
N ILE A 95 7.58 -10.59 11.99
CA ILE A 95 6.60 -10.21 10.97
C ILE A 95 6.45 -8.69 10.93
N LYS A 96 6.45 -8.03 12.09
CA LYS A 96 6.43 -6.58 12.18
C LYS A 96 7.61 -5.95 11.42
N ASP A 97 8.81 -6.48 11.58
CA ASP A 97 10.01 -6.02 10.87
C ASP A 97 9.92 -6.29 9.36
N ASP A 98 9.38 -7.46 8.96
CA ASP A 98 9.14 -7.75 7.54
C ASP A 98 8.13 -6.77 6.94
N LEU A 99 7.00 -6.49 7.60
CA LEU A 99 6.02 -5.54 7.10
C LEU A 99 6.53 -4.09 7.13
N GLN A 100 7.34 -3.70 8.12
CA GLN A 100 7.96 -2.38 8.21
C GLN A 100 8.76 -2.07 6.94
N LYS A 101 9.70 -2.93 6.56
CA LYS A 101 10.53 -2.69 5.36
C LYS A 101 9.74 -2.67 4.04
N ARG A 102 8.54 -3.26 4.01
CA ARG A 102 7.64 -3.31 2.83
C ARG A 102 6.96 -1.97 2.56
N VAL A 103 6.71 -1.16 3.59
CA VAL A 103 6.01 0.13 3.46
C VAL A 103 6.93 1.32 3.72
N LEU A 104 7.84 1.20 4.68
CA LEU A 104 8.77 2.24 5.08
C LEU A 104 10.11 1.58 5.49
N PRO A 105 11.03 1.38 4.54
CA PRO A 105 12.37 0.92 4.87
C PRO A 105 13.03 1.92 5.82
N ILE A 106 13.66 1.39 6.87
CA ILE A 106 14.44 2.16 7.83
C ILE A 106 15.89 1.77 7.65
N ASP A 107 16.75 2.74 7.33
CA ASP A 107 18.20 2.52 7.35
C ASP A 107 18.77 2.98 8.68
N VAL A 108 19.05 2.02 9.56
CA VAL A 108 19.57 2.29 10.91
C VAL A 108 20.99 2.85 10.94
N TYR A 109 21.68 2.88 9.81
CA TYR A 109 23.05 3.41 9.68
C TYR A 109 23.11 4.73 8.90
N SER A 110 21.99 5.20 8.37
CA SER A 110 21.92 6.43 7.59
C SER A 110 21.27 7.55 8.40
N ASP A 111 21.84 8.75 8.30
CA ASP A 111 21.21 9.99 8.77
C ASP A 111 20.17 10.52 7.76
N GLU A 112 19.99 9.85 6.61
CA GLU A 112 18.96 10.22 5.64
C GLU A 112 17.56 9.94 6.18
N THR A 113 16.61 10.80 5.82
CA THR A 113 15.21 10.61 6.22
C THR A 113 14.62 9.39 5.51
N ASP A 114 14.12 8.43 6.29
CA ASP A 114 13.44 7.25 5.76
C ASP A 114 12.33 7.64 4.77
N GLU A 115 12.31 7.02 3.60
CA GLU A 115 11.38 7.34 2.53
C GLU A 115 10.37 6.20 2.34
N PRO A 116 9.05 6.48 2.32
CA PRO A 116 8.06 5.46 2.04
C PRO A 116 8.27 4.79 0.68
N ARG A 117 7.93 3.49 0.60
CA ARG A 117 7.91 2.73 -0.67
C ARG A 117 6.90 3.29 -1.66
N LEU A 118 5.82 3.88 -1.15
CA LEU A 118 4.83 4.63 -1.90
C LEU A 118 4.89 6.10 -1.49
N ILE A 119 5.37 6.97 -2.39
CA ILE A 119 5.23 8.41 -2.22
C ILE A 119 3.83 8.81 -2.68
N VAL A 120 2.98 9.21 -1.74
CA VAL A 120 1.70 9.86 -2.04
C VAL A 120 1.93 11.33 -2.44
N ARG A 121 0.86 12.02 -2.86
CA ARG A 121 0.95 13.43 -3.23
C ARG A 121 1.50 14.27 -2.07
N LYS A 122 2.27 15.32 -2.42
CA LYS A 122 2.96 16.20 -1.46
C LYS A 122 2.06 16.74 -0.34
N LYS A 123 0.79 17.01 -0.63
CA LYS A 123 -0.16 17.57 0.34
C LYS A 123 -0.45 16.59 1.49
N GLU A 124 -0.59 15.31 1.20
CA GLU A 124 -0.90 14.27 2.18
C GLU A 124 0.35 13.49 2.65
N TYR A 125 1.54 13.87 2.19
CA TYR A 125 2.79 13.14 2.43
C TYR A 125 3.11 13.03 3.93
N ASP A 126 3.03 14.13 4.68
CA ASP A 126 3.37 14.14 6.11
C ASP A 126 2.37 13.29 6.93
N LEU A 127 1.06 13.44 6.68
CA LEU A 127 0.05 12.58 7.27
C LEU A 127 0.35 11.10 6.95
N TYR A 128 0.58 10.77 5.69
CA TYR A 128 0.79 9.40 5.27
C TYR A 128 2.06 8.81 5.88
N LYS A 129 3.20 9.49 5.80
CA LYS A 129 4.46 9.01 6.34
C LYS A 129 4.42 8.90 7.87
N TYR A 130 4.09 9.99 8.55
CA TYR A 130 4.29 10.08 9.99
C TYR A 130 3.10 9.51 10.77
N TYR A 131 1.88 9.89 10.42
CA TYR A 131 0.69 9.39 11.13
C TYR A 131 0.30 7.98 10.67
N ILE A 132 0.19 7.73 9.36
CA ILE A 132 -0.28 6.42 8.86
C ILE A 132 0.82 5.35 8.95
N LEU A 133 2.04 5.62 8.48
CA LEU A 133 3.11 4.59 8.47
C LEU A 133 3.86 4.49 9.80
N GLN A 134 4.21 5.60 10.46
CA GLN A 134 5.01 5.58 11.69
C GLN A 134 4.18 5.62 13.00
N ASP A 135 2.87 5.81 12.91
CA ASP A 135 1.99 5.93 14.09
C ASP A 135 2.31 7.15 14.99
N SER A 136 2.94 8.18 14.43
CA SER A 136 3.24 9.43 15.14
C SER A 136 1.98 10.31 15.22
N LYS A 137 1.35 10.30 16.41
CA LYS A 137 0.09 11.00 16.67
C LYS A 137 0.17 12.52 16.50
N ASP A 138 1.36 13.10 16.64
CA ASP A 138 1.63 14.53 16.47
C ASP A 138 1.38 15.01 15.03
N TYR A 139 1.34 14.09 14.07
CA TYR A 139 1.07 14.36 12.67
C TYR A 139 -0.39 14.12 12.26
N LYS A 140 -1.30 13.90 13.23
CA LYS A 140 -2.75 13.94 12.96
C LYS A 140 -3.17 15.41 12.80
N PRO A 141 -3.65 15.86 11.63
CA PRO A 141 -4.06 17.23 11.43
C PRO A 141 -5.25 17.58 12.34
N GLU A 142 -5.21 18.76 12.99
CA GLU A 142 -6.35 19.26 13.76
C GLU A 142 -7.57 19.56 12.86
N LYS A 143 -7.30 20.01 11.63
CA LYS A 143 -8.29 20.30 10.60
C LYS A 143 -7.90 19.59 9.31
N PRO A 144 -8.14 18.28 9.20
CA PRO A 144 -7.81 17.52 8.01
C PRO A 144 -8.65 18.00 6.82
N SER A 145 -8.03 18.05 5.65
CA SER A 145 -8.75 18.19 4.38
C SER A 145 -9.52 16.91 4.04
N ASP A 146 -10.45 17.00 3.08
CA ASP A 146 -11.28 15.85 2.67
C ASP A 146 -10.45 14.60 2.33
N THR A 147 -9.33 14.77 1.63
CA THR A 147 -8.44 13.65 1.29
C THR A 147 -7.72 13.08 2.53
N GLU A 148 -7.30 13.94 3.45
CA GLU A 148 -6.67 13.51 4.70
C GLU A 148 -7.68 12.76 5.60
N LEU A 149 -8.93 13.21 5.64
CA LEU A 149 -10.02 12.48 6.30
C LEU A 149 -10.20 11.09 5.71
N VAL A 150 -10.17 10.94 4.39
CA VAL A 150 -10.26 9.63 3.74
C VAL A 150 -9.10 8.70 4.17
N PHE A 151 -7.86 9.21 4.24
CA PHE A 151 -6.73 8.42 4.77
C PHE A 151 -6.95 7.98 6.22
N ILE A 152 -7.39 8.90 7.07
CA ILE A 152 -7.62 8.64 8.51
C ILE A 152 -8.75 7.62 8.68
N SER A 153 -9.90 7.84 8.06
CA SER A 153 -11.06 6.95 8.16
C SER A 153 -10.74 5.56 7.64
N ASN A 154 -10.04 5.42 6.52
CA ASN A 154 -9.70 4.10 6.01
C ASN A 154 -8.70 3.37 6.92
N ALA A 155 -7.71 4.06 7.47
CA ALA A 155 -6.78 3.45 8.43
C ALA A 155 -7.49 3.01 9.72
N GLU A 156 -8.44 3.81 10.22
CA GLU A 156 -9.26 3.45 11.39
C GLU A 156 -10.17 2.25 11.08
N THR A 157 -10.90 2.24 9.96
CA THR A 157 -11.74 1.10 9.54
C THR A 157 -10.92 -0.19 9.33
N ILE A 158 -9.76 -0.10 8.69
CA ILE A 158 -8.86 -1.24 8.49
C ILE A 158 -8.35 -1.76 9.83
N ARG A 159 -7.97 -0.87 10.75
CA ARG A 159 -7.51 -1.26 12.09
C ARG A 159 -8.62 -1.97 12.86
N ASP A 160 -9.83 -1.42 12.86
CA ASP A 160 -10.99 -2.03 13.52
C ASP A 160 -11.32 -3.39 12.91
N TYR A 161 -11.22 -3.54 11.59
CA TYR A 161 -11.37 -4.84 10.93
C TYR A 161 -10.37 -5.85 11.49
N LEU A 162 -9.08 -5.50 11.49
CA LEU A 162 -8.00 -6.39 11.85
C LEU A 162 -7.98 -6.73 13.35
N LEU A 163 -8.40 -5.82 14.23
CA LEU A 163 -8.49 -6.07 15.68
C LEU A 163 -9.50 -7.16 16.05
N ARG A 164 -10.41 -7.52 15.14
CA ARG A 164 -11.35 -8.64 15.31
C ARG A 164 -10.72 -10.01 15.05
N LEU A 165 -9.53 -10.04 14.45
CA LEU A 165 -8.84 -11.27 14.06
C LEU A 165 -7.92 -11.76 15.18
N SER A 166 -7.81 -13.08 15.31
CA SER A 166 -6.82 -13.74 16.15
C SER A 166 -5.40 -13.55 15.63
N VAL A 167 -4.39 -13.79 16.48
CA VAL A 167 -2.98 -13.68 16.10
C VAL A 167 -2.62 -14.63 14.95
N ASP A 168 -3.20 -15.83 14.92
CA ASP A 168 -2.97 -16.81 13.86
C ASP A 168 -3.59 -16.36 12.53
N GLU A 169 -4.79 -15.77 12.56
CA GLU A 169 -5.44 -15.16 11.39
C GLU A 169 -4.61 -13.98 10.87
N LEU A 170 -4.11 -13.10 11.74
CA LEU A 170 -3.24 -11.98 11.35
C LEU A 170 -1.94 -12.47 10.69
N LYS A 171 -1.34 -13.53 11.23
CA LYS A 171 -0.13 -14.14 10.66
C LYS A 171 -0.41 -14.76 9.29
N LEU A 172 -1.51 -15.49 9.14
CA LEU A 172 -1.93 -16.08 7.87
C LEU A 172 -2.21 -14.98 6.83
N LEU A 173 -2.95 -13.95 7.23
CA LEU A 173 -3.26 -12.80 6.38
C LEU A 173 -2.00 -12.06 5.92
N ALA A 174 -1.05 -11.80 6.82
CA ALA A 174 0.22 -11.16 6.47
C ALA A 174 0.99 -11.96 5.40
N LYS A 175 1.08 -13.28 5.59
CA LYS A 175 1.71 -14.18 4.61
C LYS A 175 0.95 -14.17 3.28
N TYR A 176 -0.37 -14.29 3.33
CA TYR A 176 -1.23 -14.34 2.15
C TYR A 176 -1.14 -13.06 1.32
N ILE A 177 -1.20 -11.89 1.98
CA ILE A 177 -1.02 -10.59 1.33
C ILE A 177 0.29 -10.59 0.54
N LEU A 178 1.41 -11.01 1.12
CA LEU A 178 2.70 -10.93 0.46
C LEU A 178 2.88 -11.99 -0.65
N GLN A 179 2.43 -13.23 -0.41
CA GLN A 179 2.80 -14.40 -1.22
C GLN A 179 1.71 -14.88 -2.18
N ASN A 180 0.46 -14.44 -2.01
CA ASN A 180 -0.69 -14.99 -2.72
C ASN A 180 -1.56 -13.89 -3.34
N VAL A 181 -1.50 -12.65 -2.84
CA VAL A 181 -2.10 -11.51 -3.54
C VAL A 181 -1.19 -11.07 -4.68
N TYR A 182 -1.75 -10.90 -5.87
CA TYR A 182 -1.02 -10.46 -7.06
C TYR A 182 -1.69 -9.31 -7.81
N ILE A 183 -0.85 -8.57 -8.53
CA ILE A 183 -1.19 -7.42 -9.37
C ILE A 183 -0.64 -7.68 -10.76
N VAL A 184 -1.41 -7.37 -11.80
CA VAL A 184 -0.87 -7.30 -13.17
C VAL A 184 -0.12 -5.98 -13.31
N PHE A 185 1.20 -6.02 -13.18
CA PHE A 185 2.07 -4.86 -13.28
C PHE A 185 2.40 -4.57 -14.75
N VAL A 186 1.98 -3.39 -15.22
CA VAL A 186 2.19 -2.93 -16.58
C VAL A 186 3.19 -1.79 -16.57
N GLN A 187 4.34 -2.00 -17.19
CA GLN A 187 5.37 -0.97 -17.35
C GLN A 187 5.32 -0.37 -18.76
N THR A 188 5.45 0.96 -18.81
CA THR A 188 5.70 1.68 -20.05
C THR A 188 6.83 2.71 -19.90
N ASP A 189 7.46 3.04 -21.03
CA ASP A 189 8.57 4.00 -21.13
C ASP A 189 8.08 5.42 -21.49
N ASP A 190 6.80 5.59 -21.85
CA ASP A 190 6.24 6.88 -22.27
C ASP A 190 4.75 7.05 -21.91
N PHE A 191 4.39 8.26 -21.47
CA PHE A 191 3.03 8.69 -21.12
C PHE A 191 2.05 8.60 -22.31
N ALA A 192 2.51 8.80 -23.55
CA ALA A 192 1.65 8.75 -24.74
C ALA A 192 1.20 7.33 -25.14
N SER A 193 1.78 6.29 -24.51
CA SER A 193 1.43 4.90 -24.78
C SER A 193 0.47 4.29 -23.75
N SER A 194 0.33 4.90 -22.56
CA SER A 194 -0.56 4.39 -21.50
C SER A 194 -2.05 4.64 -21.73
N PHE A 195 -2.42 5.58 -22.63
CA PHE A 195 -3.81 5.94 -22.91
C PHE A 195 -4.41 5.25 -24.14
N ARG A 196 -3.66 4.38 -24.84
CA ARG A 196 -4.13 3.77 -26.10
C ARG A 196 -5.04 2.54 -25.93
N HIS A 197 -5.34 2.11 -24.70
CA HIS A 197 -6.09 0.88 -24.42
C HIS A 197 -7.14 0.99 -23.30
N LEU A 198 -7.62 2.20 -23.00
CA LEU A 198 -8.85 2.41 -22.20
C LEU A 198 -10.04 2.64 -23.13
#